data_AF-A0A9D1NRP6-F1
#
_entry.id   AF-A0A9D1NRP6-F1
#
_cell.length_a   1.000
_cell.length_b   1.000
_cell.length_c   1.000
_cell.angle_alpha   90.00
_cell.angle_beta   90.00
_cell.angle_gamma   90.00
#
_symmetry.space_group_name_H-M   'P 1'
#
loop_
_entity.id
_entity.type
_entity.pdbx_description
1 polymer ?
#
loop_
_entity_poly.entity_id
_entity_poly.type
_entity_poly.pdbx_seq_one_letter_code
_entity_poly.pdbx_strand_id
1 'polypeptide(L)'
;AQEEAAARAQTADSLAREKQSSGRTALENLKMKMADTIPDLPLLPEQVTLGYLGQILEEWKQRLVEEGTVCRENAARLKEIQKNLKGIENTKAALQTAADQAAEAEASERARFTSAQDLLKKALDAREYPSEKDAENARAEAINRKTEAEKARDGARAAEQRARTEKEQTEALITRYEAELPGQRERAKERNDAYQAILQERKLTEEEWKALTAQYSQKDADEFQRRTEAYHRKMAAAQSLKFSAAEATDGQTRPDPGKLKETMEEAEKAAASCRERLERIREIARTDERVLRNLKPKLDERKLLMEEYSRLDNLCSLLGGKVTGSRMDIETYVQRYYLERILYAANRRFLEMSAGQFELRMRDVDSAGTGKNRGLDLMVYSAVTGKEREVRTLSGGESFMAALSLALGMADQIQESRASVSLDMMFIDEGFGSLDDNARAKAVRVLKEMAGQTRLIGIISHVTELKQEIEDQLIVSKDENGSSVRWQIS
;
A
#
# COMPACT_ATOMS: atom_id res chain seq x y z
N ALA A 1 -1.15 1.20 -3.56
CA ALA A 1 -1.14 -0.24 -3.95
C ALA A 1 -2.54 -0.74 -4.34
N GLN A 2 -3.53 -0.82 -3.41
CA GLN A 2 -4.89 -1.28 -3.77
C GLN A 2 -5.67 -0.28 -4.65
N GLU A 3 -5.56 1.03 -4.38
CA GLU A 3 -6.23 2.07 -5.20
C GLU A 3 -5.66 2.17 -6.62
N GLU A 4 -4.33 2.07 -6.79
CA GLU A 4 -3.71 2.01 -8.12
C GLU A 4 -4.09 0.76 -8.92
N ALA A 5 -4.26 -0.38 -8.24
CA ALA A 5 -4.72 -1.62 -8.88
C ALA A 5 -6.20 -1.51 -9.31
N ALA A 6 -7.05 -0.88 -8.49
CA ALA A 6 -8.46 -0.64 -8.80
C ALA A 6 -8.62 0.36 -9.96
N ALA A 7 -7.83 1.44 -9.98
CA ALA A 7 -7.83 2.41 -11.07
C ALA A 7 -7.37 1.80 -12.40
N ARG A 8 -6.32 0.96 -12.38
CA ARG A 8 -5.86 0.19 -13.55
C ARG A 8 -6.87 -0.84 -14.03
N ALA A 9 -7.60 -1.49 -13.11
CA ALA A 9 -8.66 -2.43 -13.47
C ALA A 9 -9.86 -1.71 -14.11
N GLN A 10 -10.25 -0.54 -13.61
CA GLN A 10 -11.31 0.28 -14.21
C GLN A 10 -10.93 0.82 -15.60
N THR A 11 -9.68 1.26 -15.79
CA THR A 11 -9.20 1.69 -17.12
C THR A 11 -9.06 0.52 -18.09
N ALA A 12 -8.70 -0.67 -17.61
CA ALA A 12 -8.68 -1.87 -18.45
C ALA A 12 -10.10 -2.31 -18.84
N ASP A 13 -11.08 -2.23 -17.93
CA ASP A 13 -12.49 -2.58 -18.20
C ASP A 13 -13.14 -1.55 -19.14
N SER A 14 -12.88 -0.26 -18.96
CA SER A 14 -13.38 0.77 -19.88
C SER A 14 -12.80 0.61 -21.29
N LEU A 15 -11.50 0.35 -21.41
CA LEU A 15 -10.84 0.07 -22.69
C LEU A 15 -11.36 -1.22 -23.32
N ALA A 16 -11.66 -2.25 -22.52
CA ALA A 16 -12.23 -3.49 -23.02
C ALA A 16 -13.66 -3.28 -23.57
N ARG A 17 -14.50 -2.52 -22.88
CA ARG A 17 -15.85 -2.17 -23.33
C ARG A 17 -15.83 -1.30 -24.59
N GLU A 18 -14.92 -0.32 -24.68
CA GLU A 18 -14.75 0.52 -25.87
C GLU A 18 -14.28 -0.31 -27.08
N LYS A 19 -13.31 -1.21 -26.89
CA LYS A 19 -12.86 -2.15 -27.94
C LYS A 19 -13.96 -3.14 -28.35
N GLN A 20 -14.78 -3.62 -27.41
CA GLN A 20 -15.91 -4.49 -27.72
C GLN A 20 -17.01 -3.77 -28.49
N SER A 21 -17.32 -2.51 -28.10
CA SER A 21 -18.28 -1.65 -28.81
C SER A 21 -17.81 -1.35 -30.23
N SER A 22 -16.57 -0.86 -30.41
CA SER A 22 -16.01 -0.60 -31.73
C SER A 22 -15.92 -1.86 -32.60
N GLY A 23 -15.58 -3.02 -32.01
CA GLY A 23 -15.59 -4.31 -32.69
C GLY A 23 -16.98 -4.72 -33.17
N ARG A 24 -18.02 -4.48 -32.36
CA ARG A 24 -19.43 -4.75 -32.72
C ARG A 24 -19.92 -3.83 -33.84
N THR A 25 -19.61 -2.53 -33.76
CA THR A 25 -19.94 -1.56 -34.83
C THR A 25 -19.24 -1.90 -36.14
N ALA A 26 -17.96 -2.30 -36.08
CA ALA A 26 -17.22 -2.74 -37.26
C ALA A 26 -17.83 -4.00 -37.89
N LEU A 27 -18.29 -4.95 -37.07
CA LEU A 27 -18.97 -6.16 -37.52
C LEU A 27 -20.34 -5.85 -38.16
N GLU A 28 -21.13 -4.93 -37.58
CA GLU A 28 -22.40 -4.50 -38.17
C GLU A 28 -22.21 -3.76 -39.50
N ASN A 29 -21.20 -2.89 -39.59
CA ASN A 29 -20.84 -2.24 -40.85
C ASN A 29 -20.41 -3.26 -41.93
N LEU A 30 -19.66 -4.30 -41.54
CA LEU A 30 -19.29 -5.39 -42.45
C LEU A 30 -20.54 -6.16 -42.93
N LYS A 31 -21.49 -6.45 -42.03
CA LYS A 31 -22.77 -7.10 -42.39
C LYS A 31 -23.58 -6.25 -43.37
N MET A 32 -23.71 -4.94 -43.13
CA MET A 32 -24.41 -4.03 -44.05
C MET A 32 -23.75 -4.02 -45.43
N LYS A 33 -22.42 -3.87 -45.49
CA LYS A 33 -21.70 -3.91 -46.77
C LYS A 33 -21.85 -5.24 -47.49
N MET A 34 -21.83 -6.36 -46.78
CA MET A 34 -22.05 -7.67 -47.40
C MET A 34 -23.46 -7.82 -47.94
N ALA A 35 -24.47 -7.29 -47.24
CA ALA A 35 -25.86 -7.28 -47.73
C ALA A 35 -26.03 -6.41 -48.99
N ASP A 36 -25.30 -5.30 -49.09
CA ASP A 36 -25.33 -4.44 -50.28
C ASP A 36 -24.57 -5.05 -51.48
N THR A 37 -23.50 -5.82 -51.22
CA THR A 37 -22.58 -6.27 -52.29
C THR A 37 -22.84 -7.70 -52.76
N ILE A 38 -23.46 -8.55 -51.93
CA ILE A 38 -23.73 -9.97 -52.23
C ILE A 38 -25.24 -10.15 -52.47
N PRO A 39 -25.69 -10.29 -53.73
CA PRO A 39 -27.07 -10.65 -54.02
C PRO A 39 -27.37 -12.04 -53.41
N ASP A 40 -28.53 -12.18 -52.75
CA ASP A 40 -29.00 -13.41 -52.09
C ASP A 40 -28.13 -13.92 -50.92
N LEU A 41 -27.63 -13.01 -50.08
CA LEU A 41 -26.93 -13.38 -48.84
C LEU A 41 -27.87 -14.23 -47.93
N PRO A 42 -27.46 -15.44 -47.50
CA PRO A 42 -28.27 -16.25 -46.59
C PRO A 42 -28.48 -15.54 -45.25
N LEU A 43 -29.65 -15.74 -44.63
CA LEU A 43 -30.01 -15.15 -43.35
C LEU A 43 -28.90 -15.40 -42.31
N LEU A 44 -28.24 -14.32 -41.90
CA LEU A 44 -27.14 -14.38 -40.95
C LEU A 44 -27.68 -14.70 -39.54
N PRO A 45 -27.09 -15.65 -38.79
CA PRO A 45 -27.46 -15.91 -37.39
C PRO A 45 -27.33 -14.67 -36.49
N GLU A 46 -28.04 -14.61 -35.36
CA GLU A 46 -27.94 -13.46 -34.43
C GLU A 46 -26.51 -13.27 -33.87
N GLN A 47 -25.76 -14.36 -33.68
CA GLN A 47 -24.35 -14.34 -33.30
C GLN A 47 -23.47 -14.78 -34.46
N VAL A 48 -22.91 -13.81 -35.18
CA VAL A 48 -22.00 -14.07 -36.30
C VAL A 48 -20.57 -13.80 -35.85
N THR A 49 -19.67 -14.76 -36.08
CA THR A 49 -18.24 -14.58 -35.87
C THR A 49 -17.57 -14.05 -37.14
N LEU A 50 -16.46 -13.33 -36.98
CA LEU A 50 -15.61 -12.88 -38.09
C LEU A 50 -15.14 -14.05 -38.97
N GLY A 51 -14.89 -15.22 -38.38
CA GLY A 51 -14.54 -16.43 -39.12
C GLY A 51 -15.65 -16.92 -40.05
N TYR A 52 -16.91 -16.86 -39.61
CA TYR A 52 -18.06 -17.26 -40.42
C TYR A 52 -18.32 -16.30 -41.60
N LEU A 53 -18.19 -14.98 -41.37
CA LEU A 53 -18.27 -14.00 -42.47
C LEU A 53 -17.12 -14.19 -43.47
N GLY A 54 -15.92 -14.53 -43.00
CA GLY A 54 -14.79 -14.86 -43.84
C GLY A 54 -15.05 -16.07 -44.74
N GLN A 55 -15.74 -17.10 -44.22
CA GLN A 55 -16.13 -18.27 -45.02
C GLN A 55 -17.15 -17.92 -46.10
N ILE A 56 -18.19 -17.15 -45.77
CA ILE A 56 -19.20 -16.71 -46.75
C ILE A 56 -18.54 -15.88 -47.87
N LEU A 57 -17.61 -15.00 -47.52
CA LEU A 57 -16.88 -14.19 -48.50
C LEU A 57 -16.01 -15.06 -49.43
N GLU A 58 -15.36 -16.09 -48.89
CA GLU A 58 -14.53 -16.98 -49.70
C GLU A 58 -15.38 -17.89 -50.60
N GLU A 59 -16.53 -18.38 -50.12
CA GLU A 59 -17.51 -19.13 -50.92
C GLU A 59 -18.09 -18.27 -52.05
N TRP A 60 -18.46 -17.02 -51.75
CA TRP A 60 -18.94 -16.08 -52.75
C TRP A 60 -17.88 -15.76 -53.79
N LYS A 61 -16.62 -15.57 -53.36
CA LYS A 61 -15.48 -15.38 -54.25
C LYS A 61 -15.25 -16.59 -55.16
N GLN A 62 -15.33 -17.81 -54.64
CA GLN A 62 -15.22 -19.03 -55.46
C GLN A 62 -16.34 -19.11 -56.49
N ARG A 63 -17.59 -18.84 -56.07
CA ARG A 63 -18.74 -18.79 -56.98
C ARG A 63 -18.57 -17.74 -58.09
N LEU A 64 -18.04 -16.56 -57.78
CA LEU A 64 -17.75 -15.54 -58.79
C LEU A 64 -16.68 -15.98 -59.79
N VAL A 65 -15.66 -16.70 -59.33
CA VAL A 65 -14.61 -17.25 -60.21
C VAL A 65 -15.21 -18.31 -61.14
N GLU A 66 -16.05 -19.21 -60.61
CA GLU A 66 -16.76 -20.22 -61.38
C GLU A 66 -17.71 -19.58 -62.41
N GLU A 67 -18.54 -18.62 -62.00
CA GLU A 67 -19.40 -17.86 -62.91
C GLU A 67 -18.58 -17.13 -63.99
N GLY A 68 -17.40 -16.60 -63.66
CA GLY A 68 -16.47 -16.00 -64.61
C GLY A 68 -15.90 -17.00 -65.63
N THR A 69 -15.65 -18.25 -65.22
CA THR A 69 -15.25 -19.33 -66.16
C THR A 69 -16.38 -19.70 -67.10
N VAL A 70 -17.59 -19.92 -66.57
CA VAL A 70 -18.79 -20.25 -67.35
C VAL A 70 -19.14 -19.13 -68.33
N CYS A 71 -18.99 -17.85 -67.93
CA CYS A 71 -19.20 -16.72 -68.83
C CYS A 71 -18.21 -16.70 -69.99
N ARG A 72 -16.92 -17.01 -69.75
CA ARG A 72 -15.91 -17.09 -70.82
C ARG A 72 -16.22 -18.22 -71.80
N GLU A 73 -16.64 -19.37 -71.30
CA GLU A 73 -17.06 -20.51 -72.13
C GLU A 73 -18.30 -20.19 -72.95
N ASN A 74 -19.34 -19.59 -72.34
CA ASN A 74 -20.55 -19.17 -73.05
C ASN A 74 -20.26 -18.11 -74.11
N ALA A 75 -19.38 -17.14 -73.83
CA ALA A 75 -18.97 -16.13 -74.80
C ALA A 75 -18.18 -16.73 -75.97
N ALA A 76 -17.29 -17.69 -75.72
CA ALA A 76 -16.59 -18.43 -76.76
C ALA A 76 -17.57 -19.24 -77.62
N ARG A 77 -18.51 -19.94 -76.97
CA ARG A 77 -19.56 -20.72 -77.64
C ARG A 77 -20.50 -19.85 -78.47
N LEU A 78 -20.89 -18.67 -77.99
CA LEU A 78 -21.69 -17.71 -78.76
C LEU A 78 -20.94 -17.27 -80.04
N LYS A 79 -19.65 -16.93 -79.92
CA LYS A 79 -18.82 -16.55 -81.09
C LYS A 79 -18.68 -17.70 -82.08
N GLU A 80 -18.50 -18.91 -81.59
CA GLU A 80 -18.39 -20.11 -82.42
C GLU A 80 -19.70 -20.41 -83.15
N ILE A 81 -20.84 -20.40 -82.45
CA ILE A 81 -22.17 -20.57 -83.05
C ILE A 81 -22.42 -19.49 -84.12
N GLN A 82 -22.12 -18.22 -83.85
CA GLN A 82 -22.28 -17.14 -84.82
C GLN A 82 -21.40 -17.31 -86.07
N LYS A 83 -20.14 -17.74 -85.88
CA LYS A 83 -19.22 -18.03 -86.99
C LYS A 83 -19.73 -19.21 -87.82
N ASN A 84 -20.17 -20.27 -87.17
CA ASN A 84 -20.67 -21.47 -87.81
C ASN A 84 -21.98 -21.19 -88.57
N LEU A 85 -22.91 -20.44 -87.99
CA LEU A 85 -24.18 -20.07 -88.63
C LEU A 85 -23.94 -19.25 -89.90
N LYS A 86 -23.05 -18.24 -89.83
CA LYS A 86 -22.68 -17.43 -91.01
C LYS A 86 -21.97 -18.24 -92.10
N GLY A 87 -21.15 -19.21 -91.71
CA GLY A 87 -20.52 -20.15 -92.65
C GLY A 87 -21.54 -21.07 -93.32
N ILE A 88 -22.48 -21.58 -92.53
CA ILE A 88 -23.49 -22.54 -92.96
C ILE A 88 -24.55 -21.90 -93.87
N GLU A 89 -24.99 -20.66 -93.60
CA GLU A 89 -25.91 -19.92 -94.47
C GLU A 89 -25.38 -19.77 -95.89
N ASN A 90 -24.07 -19.51 -96.04
CA ASN A 90 -23.43 -19.43 -97.35
C ASN A 90 -23.38 -20.80 -98.07
N THR A 91 -23.19 -21.88 -97.31
CA THR A 91 -23.20 -23.25 -97.87
C THR A 91 -24.61 -23.74 -98.21
N LYS A 92 -25.66 -23.24 -97.54
CA LYS A 92 -27.05 -23.63 -97.79
C LYS A 92 -27.48 -23.31 -99.23
N ALA A 93 -27.17 -22.11 -99.73
CA ALA A 93 -27.52 -21.71 -101.09
C ALA A 93 -26.81 -22.56 -102.16
N ALA A 94 -25.53 -22.88 -101.91
CA ALA A 94 -24.75 -23.75 -102.78
C ALA A 94 -25.27 -25.19 -102.79
N LEU A 95 -25.57 -25.75 -101.62
CA LEU A 95 -26.13 -27.11 -101.48
C LEU A 95 -27.54 -27.21 -102.03
N GLN A 96 -28.37 -26.18 -101.88
CA GLN A 96 -29.69 -26.10 -102.52
C GLN A 96 -29.56 -26.19 -104.04
N THR A 97 -28.67 -25.37 -104.62
CA THR A 97 -28.41 -25.36 -106.06
C THR A 97 -27.86 -26.71 -106.54
N ALA A 98 -26.95 -27.33 -105.78
CA ALA A 98 -26.39 -28.64 -106.10
C ALA A 98 -27.44 -29.76 -106.02
N ALA A 99 -28.35 -29.72 -105.04
CA ALA A 99 -29.45 -30.67 -104.92
C ALA A 99 -30.44 -30.53 -106.09
N ASP A 100 -30.79 -29.31 -106.48
CA ASP A 100 -31.69 -29.04 -107.60
C ASP A 100 -31.08 -29.50 -108.94
N GLN A 101 -29.78 -29.24 -109.16
CA GLN A 101 -29.03 -29.73 -110.33
C GLN A 101 -28.92 -31.25 -110.36
N ALA A 102 -28.69 -31.90 -109.22
CA ALA A 102 -28.61 -33.35 -109.14
C ALA A 102 -29.97 -34.01 -109.40
N ALA A 103 -31.07 -33.40 -108.93
CA ALA A 103 -32.43 -33.85 -109.22
C ALA A 103 -32.79 -33.69 -110.70
N GLU A 104 -32.41 -32.58 -111.33
CA GLU A 104 -32.61 -32.37 -112.78
C GLU A 104 -31.79 -33.37 -113.62
N ALA A 105 -30.56 -33.67 -113.19
CA ALA A 105 -29.72 -34.68 -113.82
C ALA A 105 -30.31 -36.10 -113.67
N GLU A 106 -30.83 -36.48 -112.48
CA GLU A 106 -31.53 -37.76 -112.29
C GLU A 106 -32.76 -37.86 -113.19
N ALA A 107 -33.58 -36.80 -113.25
CA ALA A 107 -34.76 -36.76 -114.10
C ALA A 107 -34.41 -36.93 -115.59
N SER A 108 -33.33 -36.30 -116.04
CA SER A 108 -32.83 -36.42 -117.43
C SER A 108 -32.31 -37.83 -117.74
N GLU A 109 -31.49 -38.41 -116.86
CA GLU A 109 -30.97 -39.78 -117.04
C GLU A 109 -32.07 -40.83 -116.90
N ARG A 110 -33.07 -40.60 -116.04
CA ARG A 110 -34.26 -41.44 -115.95
C ARG A 110 -35.07 -41.41 -117.24
N ALA A 111 -35.23 -40.24 -117.85
CA ALA A 111 -35.89 -40.11 -119.16
C ALA A 111 -35.11 -40.84 -120.27
N ARG A 112 -33.77 -40.72 -120.27
CA ARG A 112 -32.89 -41.47 -121.19
C ARG A 112 -33.00 -42.98 -120.99
N PHE A 113 -33.03 -43.45 -119.76
CA PHE A 113 -33.24 -44.86 -119.43
C PHE A 113 -34.59 -45.37 -119.91
N THR A 114 -35.69 -44.62 -119.69
CA THR A 114 -37.01 -45.00 -120.22
C THR A 114 -37.03 -45.05 -121.75
N SER A 115 -36.38 -44.09 -122.42
CA SER A 115 -36.26 -44.09 -123.88
C SER A 115 -35.44 -45.28 -124.40
N ALA A 116 -34.31 -45.60 -123.75
CA ALA A 116 -33.49 -46.76 -124.09
C ALA A 116 -34.24 -48.08 -123.84
N GLN A 117 -35.06 -48.15 -122.79
CA GLN A 117 -35.94 -49.28 -122.50
C GLN A 117 -37.01 -49.46 -123.58
N ASP A 118 -37.63 -48.36 -124.04
CA ASP A 118 -38.60 -48.38 -125.14
C ASP A 118 -37.96 -48.79 -126.47
N LEU A 119 -36.74 -48.33 -126.76
CA LEU A 119 -35.97 -48.75 -127.94
C LEU A 119 -35.63 -50.24 -127.91
N LEU A 120 -35.22 -50.77 -126.74
CA LEU A 120 -35.00 -52.20 -126.58
C LEU A 120 -36.29 -52.99 -126.80
N LYS A 121 -37.42 -52.52 -126.28
CA LYS A 121 -38.72 -53.15 -126.50
C LYS A 121 -39.09 -53.17 -127.99
N LYS A 122 -38.92 -52.04 -128.70
CA LYS A 122 -39.14 -51.97 -130.16
C LYS A 122 -38.22 -52.91 -130.94
N ALA A 123 -36.96 -53.03 -130.55
CA ALA A 123 -36.01 -53.96 -131.19
C ALA A 123 -36.38 -55.43 -130.95
N LEU A 124 -36.99 -55.76 -129.80
CA LEU A 124 -37.47 -57.11 -129.50
C LEU A 124 -38.80 -57.44 -130.22
N ASP A 125 -39.66 -56.43 -130.43
CA ASP A 125 -40.97 -56.60 -131.08
C ASP A 125 -40.90 -56.58 -132.62
N ALA A 126 -39.79 -56.13 -133.21
CA ALA A 126 -39.60 -56.06 -134.66
C ALA A 126 -39.47 -57.46 -135.30
N ARG A 127 -40.23 -57.70 -136.37
CA ARG A 127 -40.29 -59.01 -137.08
C ARG A 127 -39.53 -59.07 -138.40
N GLU A 128 -39.05 -57.93 -138.90
CA GLU A 128 -38.37 -57.82 -140.19
C GLU A 128 -36.96 -57.27 -139.98
N TYR A 129 -35.96 -58.11 -140.25
CA TYR A 129 -34.55 -57.74 -140.30
C TYR A 129 -33.92 -58.31 -141.59
N PRO A 130 -32.97 -57.59 -142.22
CA PRO A 130 -32.33 -58.07 -143.45
C PRO A 130 -31.53 -59.36 -143.28
N SER A 131 -31.00 -59.62 -142.08
CA SER A 131 -30.30 -60.86 -141.72
C SER A 131 -30.40 -61.14 -140.21
N GLU A 132 -30.15 -62.40 -139.81
CA GLU A 132 -30.04 -62.80 -138.39
C GLU A 132 -28.97 -62.00 -137.65
N LYS A 133 -27.85 -61.72 -138.33
CA LYS A 133 -26.74 -60.93 -137.78
C LYS A 133 -27.11 -59.47 -137.52
N ASP A 134 -27.98 -58.89 -138.35
CA ASP A 134 -28.47 -57.51 -138.16
C ASP A 134 -29.46 -57.42 -137.00
N ALA A 135 -30.29 -58.44 -136.79
CA ALA A 135 -31.17 -58.55 -135.63
C ALA A 135 -30.37 -58.70 -134.32
N GLU A 136 -29.34 -59.55 -134.31
CA GLU A 136 -28.44 -59.72 -133.16
C GLU A 136 -27.68 -58.43 -132.83
N ASN A 137 -27.17 -57.74 -133.84
CA ASN A 137 -26.48 -56.46 -133.66
C ASN A 137 -27.42 -55.38 -133.10
N ALA A 138 -28.64 -55.24 -133.64
CA ALA A 138 -29.63 -54.27 -133.15
C ALA A 138 -30.05 -54.56 -131.70
N ARG A 139 -30.20 -55.85 -131.34
CA ARG A 139 -30.49 -56.27 -129.97
C ARG A 139 -29.31 -55.99 -129.03
N ALA A 140 -28.09 -56.32 -129.44
CA ALA A 140 -26.88 -56.06 -128.66
C ALA A 140 -26.68 -54.55 -128.43
N GLU A 141 -26.90 -53.72 -129.44
CA GLU A 141 -26.81 -52.27 -129.34
C GLU A 141 -27.89 -51.70 -128.40
N ALA A 142 -29.14 -52.17 -128.51
CA ALA A 142 -30.21 -51.74 -127.62
C ALA A 142 -29.99 -52.18 -126.16
N ILE A 143 -29.46 -53.39 -125.94
CA ILE A 143 -29.06 -53.87 -124.61
C ILE A 143 -27.93 -52.99 -124.06
N ASN A 144 -26.88 -52.72 -124.84
CA ASN A 144 -25.78 -51.87 -124.43
C ASN A 144 -26.27 -50.47 -124.06
N ARG A 145 -27.08 -49.82 -124.92
CA ARG A 145 -27.68 -48.50 -124.64
C ARG A 145 -28.54 -48.51 -123.37
N LYS A 146 -29.33 -49.57 -123.13
CA LYS A 146 -30.09 -49.69 -121.87
C LYS A 146 -29.14 -49.80 -120.68
N THR A 147 -28.13 -50.65 -120.74
CA THR A 147 -27.19 -50.86 -119.61
C THR A 147 -26.35 -49.63 -119.30
N GLU A 148 -25.96 -48.85 -120.32
CA GLU A 148 -25.28 -47.57 -120.16
C GLU A 148 -26.20 -46.53 -119.50
N ALA A 149 -27.44 -46.41 -119.99
CA ALA A 149 -28.43 -45.52 -119.40
C ALA A 149 -28.83 -45.94 -117.97
N GLU A 150 -28.85 -47.24 -117.66
CA GLU A 150 -29.13 -47.77 -116.32
C GLU A 150 -28.02 -47.39 -115.34
N LYS A 151 -26.75 -47.57 -115.73
CA LYS A 151 -25.59 -47.14 -114.93
C LYS A 151 -25.59 -45.61 -114.73
N ALA A 152 -25.90 -44.84 -115.77
CA ALA A 152 -25.97 -43.39 -115.69
C ALA A 152 -27.09 -42.92 -114.74
N ARG A 153 -28.29 -43.52 -114.83
CA ARG A 153 -29.41 -43.26 -113.91
C ARG A 153 -29.05 -43.59 -112.47
N ASP A 154 -28.47 -44.76 -112.22
CA ASP A 154 -28.14 -45.17 -110.85
C ASP A 154 -27.04 -44.29 -110.24
N GLY A 155 -26.07 -43.86 -111.07
CA GLY A 155 -25.07 -42.86 -110.67
C GLY A 155 -25.69 -41.50 -110.33
N ALA A 156 -26.60 -40.99 -111.17
CA ALA A 156 -27.31 -39.73 -110.94
C ALA A 156 -28.20 -39.79 -109.69
N ARG A 157 -28.93 -40.90 -109.49
CA ARG A 157 -29.77 -41.13 -108.31
C ARG A 157 -28.95 -41.18 -107.02
N ALA A 158 -27.77 -41.82 -107.05
CA ALA A 158 -26.86 -41.83 -105.89
C ALA A 158 -26.31 -40.43 -105.58
N ALA A 159 -26.03 -39.62 -106.62
CA ALA A 159 -25.59 -38.23 -106.45
C ALA A 159 -26.71 -37.34 -105.88
N GLU A 160 -27.94 -37.46 -106.38
CA GLU A 160 -29.12 -36.77 -105.84
C GLU A 160 -29.35 -37.11 -104.36
N GLN A 161 -29.33 -38.40 -104.01
CA GLN A 161 -29.55 -38.82 -102.63
C GLN A 161 -28.47 -38.31 -101.66
N ARG A 162 -27.20 -38.23 -102.11
CA ARG A 162 -26.11 -37.63 -101.33
C ARG A 162 -26.32 -36.13 -101.14
N ALA A 163 -26.58 -35.39 -102.22
CA ALA A 163 -26.81 -33.95 -102.15
C ALA A 163 -28.01 -33.60 -101.26
N ARG A 164 -29.09 -34.39 -101.33
CA ARG A 164 -30.27 -34.24 -100.48
C ARG A 164 -29.96 -34.51 -99.01
N THR A 165 -29.22 -35.57 -98.70
CA THR A 165 -28.85 -35.90 -97.30
C THR A 165 -27.96 -34.81 -96.71
N GLU A 166 -26.99 -34.31 -97.47
CA GLU A 166 -26.09 -33.23 -97.05
C GLU A 166 -26.84 -31.92 -96.81
N LYS A 167 -27.83 -31.61 -97.66
CA LYS A 167 -28.75 -30.49 -97.45
C LYS A 167 -29.55 -30.65 -96.16
N GLU A 168 -30.21 -31.80 -95.96
CA GLU A 168 -31.06 -32.07 -94.78
C GLU A 168 -30.25 -31.99 -93.47
N GLN A 169 -29.02 -32.51 -93.45
CA GLN A 169 -28.11 -32.38 -92.30
C GLN A 169 -27.71 -30.94 -92.01
N THR A 170 -27.43 -30.17 -93.06
CA THR A 170 -27.07 -28.75 -92.94
C THR A 170 -28.25 -27.91 -92.43
N GLU A 171 -29.46 -28.18 -92.91
CA GLU A 171 -30.69 -27.53 -92.43
C GLU A 171 -30.98 -27.85 -90.96
N ALA A 172 -30.78 -29.09 -90.53
CA ALA A 172 -30.93 -29.47 -89.12
C ALA A 172 -29.94 -28.73 -88.20
N LEU A 173 -28.69 -28.52 -88.65
CA LEU A 173 -27.70 -27.73 -87.91
C LEU A 173 -28.10 -26.26 -87.81
N ILE A 174 -28.64 -25.67 -88.89
CA ILE A 174 -29.14 -24.29 -88.88
C ILE A 174 -30.27 -24.16 -87.85
N THR A 175 -31.29 -25.03 -87.91
CA THR A 175 -32.42 -24.98 -86.98
C THR A 175 -31.97 -25.09 -85.52
N ARG A 176 -30.98 -25.95 -85.23
CA ARG A 176 -30.40 -26.06 -83.89
C ARG A 176 -29.71 -24.77 -83.46
N TYR A 177 -28.88 -24.18 -84.31
CA TYR A 177 -28.18 -22.94 -83.95
C TYR A 177 -29.13 -21.75 -83.84
N GLU A 178 -30.16 -21.67 -84.69
CA GLU A 178 -31.23 -20.66 -84.60
C GLU A 178 -32.04 -20.78 -83.31
N ALA A 179 -32.22 -21.99 -82.77
CA ALA A 179 -32.87 -22.20 -81.48
C ALA A 179 -31.95 -21.87 -80.28
N GLU A 180 -30.64 -22.14 -80.36
CA GLU A 180 -29.68 -21.87 -79.28
C GLU A 180 -29.28 -20.37 -79.20
N LEU A 181 -29.31 -19.62 -80.32
CA LEU A 181 -28.84 -18.24 -80.42
C LEU A 181 -29.60 -17.23 -79.52
N PRO A 182 -30.95 -17.24 -79.45
CA PRO A 182 -31.71 -16.28 -78.66
C PRO A 182 -31.37 -16.38 -77.17
N GLY A 183 -31.33 -17.59 -76.62
CA GLY A 183 -31.01 -17.79 -75.19
C GLY A 183 -29.58 -17.39 -74.84
N GLN A 184 -28.62 -17.62 -75.72
CA GLN A 184 -27.24 -17.16 -75.51
C GLN A 184 -27.11 -15.63 -75.65
N ARG A 185 -27.88 -14.99 -76.55
CA ARG A 185 -27.95 -13.53 -76.67
C ARG A 185 -28.59 -12.89 -75.45
N GLU A 186 -29.67 -13.47 -74.93
CA GLU A 186 -30.36 -12.98 -73.74
C GLU A 186 -29.44 -13.02 -72.53
N ARG A 187 -28.77 -14.16 -72.28
CA ARG A 187 -27.76 -14.27 -71.20
C ARG A 187 -26.60 -13.30 -71.34
N ALA A 188 -26.10 -13.11 -72.56
CA ALA A 188 -25.05 -12.13 -72.83
C ALA A 188 -25.53 -10.69 -72.55
N LYS A 189 -26.79 -10.39 -72.88
CA LYS A 189 -27.43 -9.11 -72.63
C LYS A 189 -27.63 -8.87 -71.13
N GLU A 190 -28.25 -9.80 -70.40
CA GLU A 190 -28.45 -9.69 -68.95
C GLU A 190 -27.13 -9.44 -68.21
N ARG A 191 -26.07 -10.16 -68.60
CA ARG A 191 -24.74 -10.00 -68.00
C ARG A 191 -24.07 -8.69 -68.40
N ASN A 192 -24.27 -8.21 -69.63
CA ASN A 192 -23.82 -6.90 -70.05
C ASN A 192 -24.57 -5.77 -69.32
N ASP A 193 -25.88 -5.92 -69.12
CA ASP A 193 -26.70 -4.96 -68.39
C ASP A 193 -26.25 -4.90 -66.91
N ALA A 194 -25.95 -6.05 -66.29
CA ALA A 194 -25.35 -6.11 -64.96
C ALA A 194 -23.97 -5.45 -64.90
N TYR A 195 -23.11 -5.68 -65.90
CA TYR A 195 -21.81 -5.02 -66.01
C TYR A 195 -21.94 -3.49 -66.13
N GLN A 196 -22.86 -3.02 -66.96
CA GLN A 196 -23.15 -1.60 -67.14
C GLN A 196 -23.76 -0.97 -65.87
N ALA A 197 -24.62 -1.68 -65.15
CA ALA A 197 -25.15 -1.22 -63.87
C ALA A 197 -24.04 -0.99 -62.84
N ILE A 198 -23.07 -1.89 -62.75
CA ILE A 198 -21.90 -1.73 -61.87
C ILE A 198 -21.05 -0.51 -62.28
N LEU A 199 -20.82 -0.32 -63.58
CA LEU A 199 -20.10 0.86 -64.09
C LEU A 199 -20.82 2.17 -63.74
N GLN A 200 -22.15 2.21 -63.87
CA GLN A 200 -22.98 3.37 -63.55
C GLN A 200 -23.01 3.68 -62.05
N GLU A 201 -23.19 2.66 -61.21
CA GLU A 201 -23.17 2.80 -59.74
C GLU A 201 -21.83 3.36 -59.26
N ARG A 202 -20.73 2.84 -59.82
CA ARG A 202 -19.36 3.28 -59.49
C ARG A 202 -18.92 4.53 -60.23
N LYS A 203 -19.73 5.06 -61.15
CA LYS A 203 -19.46 6.23 -62.00
C LYS A 203 -18.13 6.13 -62.75
N LEU A 204 -17.83 4.95 -63.30
CA LEU A 204 -16.62 4.68 -64.07
C LEU A 204 -16.95 4.46 -65.53
N THR A 205 -16.11 4.97 -66.42
CA THR A 205 -16.16 4.61 -67.84
C THR A 205 -15.55 3.23 -68.06
N GLU A 206 -15.91 2.58 -69.18
CA GLU A 206 -15.38 1.25 -69.51
C GLU A 206 -13.85 1.26 -69.71
N GLU A 207 -13.31 2.36 -70.24
CA GLU A 207 -11.86 2.57 -70.42
C GLU A 207 -11.14 2.68 -69.08
N GLU A 208 -11.70 3.46 -68.14
CA GLU A 208 -11.17 3.59 -66.79
C GLU A 208 -11.24 2.26 -66.03
N TRP A 209 -12.33 1.51 -66.15
CA TRP A 209 -12.49 0.20 -65.52
C TRP A 209 -11.48 -0.83 -66.07
N LYS A 210 -11.29 -0.88 -67.39
CA LYS A 210 -10.30 -1.74 -68.03
C LYS A 210 -8.88 -1.36 -67.65
N ALA A 211 -8.57 -0.07 -67.60
CA ALA A 211 -7.28 0.40 -67.12
C ALA A 211 -7.04 0.01 -65.65
N LEU A 212 -8.05 0.14 -64.78
CA LEU A 212 -7.96 -0.21 -63.37
C LEU A 212 -7.72 -1.71 -63.16
N THR A 213 -8.47 -2.56 -63.87
CA THR A 213 -8.38 -4.02 -63.78
C THR A 213 -7.16 -4.61 -64.48
N ALA A 214 -6.54 -3.88 -65.40
CA ALA A 214 -5.25 -4.24 -66.01
C ALA A 214 -4.05 -3.77 -65.17
N GLN A 215 -4.17 -2.61 -64.51
CA GLN A 215 -3.09 -2.02 -63.71
C GLN A 215 -3.00 -2.61 -62.30
N TYR A 216 -4.14 -2.95 -61.69
CA TYR A 216 -4.21 -3.46 -60.34
C TYR A 216 -4.73 -4.89 -60.32
N SER A 217 -3.94 -5.76 -59.72
CA SER A 217 -4.31 -7.14 -59.47
C SER A 217 -5.16 -7.25 -58.20
N GLN A 218 -5.77 -8.42 -57.99
CA GLN A 218 -6.50 -8.72 -56.77
C GLN A 218 -5.66 -8.52 -55.50
N LYS A 219 -4.33 -8.72 -55.57
CA LYS A 219 -3.43 -8.51 -54.43
C LYS A 219 -3.25 -7.03 -54.07
N ASP A 220 -3.32 -6.14 -55.05
CA ASP A 220 -3.18 -4.69 -54.84
C ASP A 220 -4.44 -4.11 -54.18
N ALA A 221 -5.62 -4.65 -54.52
CA ALA A 221 -6.88 -4.32 -53.87
C ALA A 221 -6.84 -4.66 -52.36
N ASP A 222 -6.34 -5.85 -52.00
CA ASP A 222 -6.16 -6.27 -50.61
C ASP A 222 -5.17 -5.35 -49.86
N GLU A 223 -4.09 -4.92 -50.52
CA GLU A 223 -3.12 -3.99 -49.95
C GLU A 223 -3.72 -2.60 -49.71
N PHE A 224 -4.47 -2.06 -50.67
CA PHE A 224 -5.16 -0.78 -50.51
C PHE A 224 -6.22 -0.83 -49.42
N GLN A 225 -6.95 -1.94 -49.30
CA GLN A 225 -7.89 -2.13 -48.21
C GLN A 225 -7.18 -2.12 -46.86
N ARG A 226 -6.10 -2.90 -46.71
CA ARG A 226 -5.29 -2.91 -45.46
C ARG A 226 -4.77 -1.52 -45.10
N ARG A 227 -4.28 -0.77 -46.08
CA ARG A 227 -3.76 0.59 -45.90
C ARG A 227 -4.86 1.57 -45.48
N THR A 228 -6.04 1.45 -46.08
CA THR A 228 -7.21 2.28 -45.78
C THR A 228 -7.74 1.99 -44.38
N GLU A 229 -7.86 0.71 -44.00
CA GLU A 229 -8.23 0.30 -42.64
C GLU A 229 -7.22 0.80 -41.60
N ALA A 230 -5.91 0.69 -41.89
CA ALA A 230 -4.88 1.21 -41.00
C ALA A 230 -4.98 2.74 -40.82
N TYR A 231 -5.26 3.48 -41.90
CA TYR A 231 -5.51 4.92 -41.83
C TYR A 231 -6.75 5.25 -40.99
N HIS A 232 -7.88 4.58 -41.22
CA HIS A 232 -9.10 4.79 -40.43
C HIS A 232 -8.90 4.48 -38.95
N ARG A 233 -8.15 3.41 -38.62
CA ARG A 233 -7.78 3.12 -37.21
C ARG A 233 -6.96 4.25 -36.60
N LYS A 234 -5.96 4.77 -37.32
CA LYS A 234 -5.16 5.92 -36.85
C LYS A 234 -6.01 7.18 -36.69
N MET A 235 -6.91 7.45 -37.62
CA MET A 235 -7.83 8.59 -37.56
C MET A 235 -8.78 8.48 -36.37
N ALA A 236 -9.39 7.32 -36.15
CA ALA A 236 -10.27 7.07 -35.00
C ALA A 236 -9.52 7.22 -33.67
N ALA A 237 -8.30 6.69 -33.57
CA ALA A 237 -7.45 6.88 -32.39
C ALA A 237 -7.11 8.36 -32.14
N ALA A 238 -6.76 9.11 -33.20
CA ALA A 238 -6.48 10.54 -33.09
C ALA A 238 -7.74 11.35 -32.72
N GLN A 239 -8.91 10.98 -33.23
CA GLN A 239 -10.19 11.60 -32.86
C GLN A 239 -10.58 11.29 -31.42
N SER A 240 -10.40 10.05 -30.94
CA SER A 240 -10.60 9.66 -29.55
C SER A 240 -9.66 10.43 -28.62
N LEU A 241 -8.39 10.57 -28.98
CA LEU A 241 -7.43 11.39 -28.24
C LEU A 241 -7.84 12.87 -28.21
N LYS A 242 -8.30 13.43 -29.33
CA LYS A 242 -8.81 14.79 -29.40
C LYS A 242 -10.03 14.98 -28.50
N PHE A 243 -10.97 14.03 -28.52
CA PHE A 243 -12.18 14.08 -27.69
C PHE A 243 -11.85 13.95 -26.21
N SER A 244 -11.03 12.97 -25.83
CA SER A 244 -10.57 12.76 -24.46
C SER A 244 -9.76 13.95 -23.93
N ALA A 245 -8.92 14.55 -24.78
CA ALA A 245 -8.21 15.78 -24.43
C ALA A 245 -9.19 16.96 -24.27
N ALA A 246 -10.18 17.09 -25.16
CA ALA A 246 -11.20 18.13 -25.07
C ALA A 246 -12.03 18.00 -23.78
N GLU A 247 -12.52 16.81 -23.44
CA GLU A 247 -13.21 16.54 -22.16
C GLU A 247 -12.31 16.81 -20.95
N ALA A 248 -11.06 16.36 -20.97
CA ALA A 248 -10.12 16.59 -19.87
C ALA A 248 -9.79 18.08 -19.68
N THR A 249 -9.90 18.88 -20.75
CA THR A 249 -9.67 20.33 -20.71
C THR A 249 -10.96 21.15 -20.62
N ASP A 250 -12.14 20.53 -20.64
CA ASP A 250 -13.41 21.25 -20.61
C ASP A 250 -13.58 21.93 -19.24
N GLY A 251 -13.85 23.23 -19.26
CA GLY A 251 -13.88 24.08 -18.06
C GLY A 251 -12.50 24.39 -17.44
N GLN A 252 -11.39 23.88 -17.98
CA GLN A 252 -10.05 24.23 -17.50
C GLN A 252 -9.49 25.44 -18.25
N THR A 253 -9.07 26.46 -17.52
CA THR A 253 -8.33 27.58 -18.10
C THR A 253 -6.93 27.13 -18.47
N ARG A 254 -6.42 27.62 -19.61
CA ARG A 254 -5.05 27.34 -20.05
C ARG A 254 -4.09 27.68 -18.89
N PRO A 255 -3.32 26.71 -18.37
CA PRO A 255 -2.44 26.98 -17.25
C PRO A 255 -1.44 28.05 -17.66
N ASP A 256 -1.30 29.08 -16.84
CA ASP A 256 -0.32 30.15 -17.06
C ASP A 256 1.05 29.62 -16.59
N PRO A 257 1.97 29.28 -17.52
CA PRO A 257 3.26 28.73 -17.15
C PRO A 257 4.10 29.71 -16.33
N GLY A 258 3.84 31.02 -16.42
CA GLY A 258 4.50 32.04 -15.58
C GLY A 258 4.08 31.90 -14.12
N LYS A 259 2.78 31.88 -13.84
CA LYS A 259 2.24 31.69 -12.47
C LYS A 259 2.58 30.32 -11.89
N LEU A 260 2.56 29.27 -12.70
CA LEU A 260 2.97 27.94 -12.25
C LEU A 260 4.46 27.88 -11.91
N LYS A 261 5.31 28.60 -12.65
CA LYS A 261 6.74 28.68 -12.34
C LYS A 261 6.99 29.51 -11.08
N GLU A 262 6.28 30.62 -10.89
CA GLU A 262 6.35 31.42 -9.65
C GLU A 262 5.91 30.60 -8.43
N THR A 263 4.78 29.90 -8.51
CA THR A 263 4.29 29.03 -7.43
C THR A 263 5.23 27.85 -7.16
N MET A 264 5.87 27.29 -8.19
CA MET A 264 6.91 26.27 -8.04
C MET A 264 8.14 26.84 -7.32
N GLU A 265 8.65 27.99 -7.74
CA GLU A 265 9.80 28.65 -7.11
C GLU A 265 9.52 29.06 -5.66
N GLU A 266 8.30 29.52 -5.35
CA GLU A 266 7.85 29.79 -3.99
C GLU A 266 7.78 28.52 -3.14
N ALA A 267 7.21 27.44 -3.68
CA ALA A 267 7.14 26.14 -3.01
C ALA A 267 8.54 25.55 -2.77
N GLU A 268 9.46 25.69 -3.72
CA GLU A 268 10.86 25.27 -3.58
C GLU A 268 11.59 26.06 -2.50
N LYS A 269 11.42 27.40 -2.45
CA LYS A 269 11.97 28.25 -1.38
C LYS A 269 11.40 27.86 -0.01
N ALA A 270 10.09 27.62 0.07
CA ALA A 270 9.45 27.16 1.30
C ALA A 270 10.00 25.79 1.73
N ALA A 271 10.12 24.83 0.81
CA ALA A 271 10.67 23.51 1.08
C ALA A 271 12.16 23.55 1.49
N ALA A 272 12.95 24.45 0.91
CA ALA A 272 14.34 24.68 1.32
C ALA A 272 14.42 25.24 2.75
N SER A 273 13.62 26.26 3.07
CA SER A 273 13.53 26.84 4.42
C SER A 273 13.08 25.81 5.47
N CYS A 274 12.07 25.01 5.16
CA CYS A 274 11.62 23.91 6.03
C CYS A 274 12.73 22.87 6.25
N ARG A 275 13.49 22.51 5.21
CA ARG A 275 14.63 21.58 5.33
C ARG A 275 15.73 22.15 6.22
N GLU A 276 16.11 23.40 6.04
CA GLU A 276 17.14 24.04 6.87
C GLU A 276 16.72 24.12 8.35
N ARG A 277 15.45 24.45 8.61
CA ARG A 277 14.90 24.47 9.96
C ARG A 277 14.85 23.08 10.60
N LEU A 278 14.52 22.06 9.83
CA LEU A 278 14.50 20.67 10.28
C LEU A 278 15.91 20.16 10.62
N GLU A 279 16.92 20.47 9.80
CA GLU A 279 18.31 20.12 10.11
C GLU A 279 18.81 20.83 11.37
N ARG A 280 18.52 22.12 11.56
CA ARG A 280 18.85 22.83 12.82
C ARG A 280 18.23 22.15 14.04
N ILE A 281 16.94 21.78 13.97
CA ILE A 281 16.26 21.10 15.09
C ILE A 281 16.91 19.73 15.36
N ARG A 282 17.30 18.98 14.31
CA ARG A 282 18.00 17.70 14.46
C ARG A 282 19.36 17.86 15.14
N GLU A 283 20.12 18.89 14.79
CA GLU A 283 21.40 19.18 15.44
C GLU A 283 21.25 19.53 16.93
N ILE A 284 20.25 20.36 17.25
CA ILE A 284 19.90 20.70 18.65
C ILE A 284 19.53 19.42 19.41
N ALA A 285 18.61 18.61 18.88
CA ALA A 285 18.19 17.37 19.53
C ALA A 285 19.35 16.39 19.76
N ARG A 286 20.25 16.23 18.77
CA ARG A 286 21.47 15.41 18.93
C ARG A 286 22.39 15.94 20.03
N THR A 287 22.53 17.26 20.12
CA THR A 287 23.34 17.92 21.15
C THR A 287 22.74 17.72 22.52
N ASP A 288 21.43 17.95 22.66
CA ASP A 288 20.68 17.79 23.91
C ASP A 288 20.71 16.34 24.39
N GLU A 289 20.52 15.37 23.50
CA GLU A 289 20.67 13.95 23.84
C GLU A 289 22.07 13.61 24.35
N ARG A 290 23.12 14.17 23.73
CA ARG A 290 24.49 13.96 24.17
C ARG A 290 24.73 14.58 25.55
N VAL A 291 24.22 15.79 25.80
CA VAL A 291 24.31 16.44 27.10
C VAL A 291 23.56 15.61 28.15
N LEU A 292 22.33 15.16 27.85
CA LEU A 292 21.54 14.33 28.75
C LEU A 292 22.24 13.01 29.07
N ARG A 293 22.81 12.32 28.07
CA ARG A 293 23.58 11.08 28.26
C ARG A 293 24.78 11.29 29.18
N ASN A 294 25.46 12.43 29.09
CA ASN A 294 26.61 12.76 29.94
C ASN A 294 26.20 13.21 31.35
N LEU A 295 25.08 13.94 31.47
CA LEU A 295 24.63 14.52 32.73
C LEU A 295 23.92 13.50 33.63
N LYS A 296 23.18 12.56 33.04
CA LYS A 296 22.42 11.53 33.77
C LYS A 296 23.26 10.76 34.80
N PRO A 297 24.42 10.14 34.45
CA PRO A 297 25.23 9.44 35.44
C PRO A 297 25.76 10.37 36.54
N LYS A 298 26.01 11.64 36.23
CA LYS A 298 26.47 12.63 37.23
C LYS A 298 25.37 13.04 38.20
N LEU A 299 24.12 13.11 37.73
CA LEU A 299 22.96 13.35 38.60
C LEU A 299 22.67 12.13 39.48
N ASP A 300 22.81 10.91 38.93
CA ASP A 300 22.63 9.68 39.69
C ASP A 300 23.71 9.53 40.78
N GLU A 301 24.99 9.80 40.44
CA GLU A 301 26.11 9.85 41.38
C GLU A 301 25.88 10.89 42.49
N ARG A 302 25.47 12.11 42.11
CA ARG A 302 25.13 13.17 43.07
C ARG A 302 23.98 12.77 43.99
N LYS A 303 22.96 12.07 43.47
CA LYS A 303 21.82 11.62 44.27
C LYS A 303 22.28 10.67 45.38
N LEU A 304 23.08 9.66 45.04
CA LEU A 304 23.64 8.72 46.01
C LEU A 304 24.47 9.44 47.07
N LEU A 305 25.33 10.37 46.64
CA LEU A 305 26.17 11.16 47.55
C LEU A 305 25.33 12.07 48.48
N MET A 306 24.24 12.64 47.97
CA MET A 306 23.31 13.46 48.77
C MET A 306 22.52 12.62 49.78
N GLU A 307 22.16 11.38 49.45
CA GLU A 307 21.53 10.46 50.39
C GLU A 307 22.49 10.09 51.53
N GLU A 308 23.75 9.81 51.22
CA GLU A 308 24.79 9.54 52.22
C GLU A 308 25.06 10.77 53.08
N TYR A 309 25.25 11.94 52.46
CA TYR A 309 25.43 13.21 53.16
C TYR A 309 24.25 13.49 54.08
N SER A 310 23.01 13.31 53.63
CA SER A 310 21.82 13.52 54.46
C SER A 310 21.78 12.59 55.67
N ARG A 311 22.18 11.33 55.53
CA ARG A 311 22.28 10.39 56.66
C ARG A 311 23.31 10.87 57.69
N LEU A 312 24.50 11.26 57.23
CA LEU A 312 25.57 11.75 58.10
C LEU A 312 25.21 13.08 58.75
N ASP A 313 24.62 14.01 58.00
CA ASP A 313 24.20 15.32 58.49
C ASP A 313 23.07 15.19 59.53
N ASN A 314 22.11 14.29 59.30
CA ASN A 314 21.08 13.96 60.28
C ASN A 314 21.68 13.40 61.57
N LEU A 315 22.64 12.46 61.45
CA LEU A 315 23.33 11.90 62.61
C LEU A 315 24.12 12.97 63.37
N CYS A 316 24.92 13.78 62.66
CA CYS A 316 25.68 14.88 63.26
C CYS A 316 24.78 15.93 63.90
N SER A 317 23.65 16.26 63.26
CA SER A 317 22.67 17.21 63.79
C SER A 317 21.97 16.67 65.03
N LEU A 318 21.69 15.36 65.08
CA LEU A 318 21.09 14.69 66.23
C LEU A 318 22.09 14.63 67.40
N LEU A 319 23.33 14.21 67.14
CA LEU A 319 24.40 14.19 68.13
C LEU A 319 24.76 15.60 68.65
N GLY A 320 24.64 16.61 67.79
CA GLY A 320 24.89 18.01 68.16
C GLY A 320 23.70 18.74 68.77
N GLY A 321 22.57 18.06 69.04
CA GLY A 321 21.39 18.70 69.65
C GLY A 321 20.78 19.81 68.78
N LYS A 322 20.93 19.74 67.45
CA LYS A 322 20.39 20.73 66.51
C LYS A 322 18.99 20.39 66.01
N VAL A 323 18.47 19.21 66.37
CA VAL A 323 17.16 18.72 65.95
C VAL A 323 16.04 19.33 66.82
N THR A 324 15.03 19.90 66.17
CA THR A 324 13.86 20.48 66.85
C THR A 324 13.10 19.39 67.61
N GLY A 325 12.83 19.63 68.91
CA GLY A 325 12.20 18.65 69.80
C GLY A 325 13.19 17.77 70.59
N SER A 326 14.46 17.73 70.18
CA SER A 326 15.53 17.00 70.89
C SER A 326 16.83 17.80 70.82
N ARG A 327 16.81 19.01 71.40
CA ARG A 327 17.91 19.99 71.36
C ARG A 327 19.02 19.75 72.39
N MET A 328 19.27 18.50 72.71
CA MET A 328 20.30 18.11 73.66
C MET A 328 21.42 17.42 72.89
N ASP A 329 22.65 17.93 73.02
CA ASP A 329 23.81 17.27 72.42
C ASP A 329 24.18 15.99 73.19
N ILE A 330 24.98 15.13 72.56
CA ILE A 330 25.40 13.85 73.14
C ILE A 330 26.17 14.04 74.44
N GLU A 331 26.97 15.10 74.55
CA GLU A 331 27.71 15.42 75.76
C GLU A 331 26.75 15.68 76.93
N THR A 332 25.77 16.54 76.72
CA THR A 332 24.73 16.87 77.71
C THR A 332 23.86 15.65 78.02
N TYR A 333 23.52 14.83 77.02
CA TYR A 333 22.79 13.56 77.24
C TYR A 333 23.55 12.62 78.18
N VAL A 334 24.86 12.46 77.95
CA VAL A 334 25.72 11.62 78.81
C VAL A 334 25.92 12.25 80.19
N GLN A 335 26.12 13.57 80.27
CA GLN A 335 26.22 14.29 81.54
C GLN A 335 24.94 14.17 82.36
N ARG A 336 23.77 14.21 81.72
CA ARG A 336 22.47 14.01 82.35
C ARG A 336 22.37 12.63 83.01
N TYR A 337 22.83 11.57 82.35
CA TYR A 337 22.88 10.23 82.94
C TYR A 337 23.74 10.18 84.22
N TYR A 338 24.90 10.83 84.23
CA TYR A 338 25.72 10.91 85.43
C TYR A 338 25.10 11.79 86.52
N LEU A 339 24.46 12.90 86.14
CA LEU A 339 23.77 13.79 87.07
C LEU A 339 22.59 13.08 87.75
N GLU A 340 21.83 12.22 87.07
CA GLU A 340 20.79 11.38 87.68
C GLU A 340 21.31 10.55 88.83
N ARG A 341 22.47 9.91 88.64
CA ARG A 341 23.11 9.10 89.68
C ARG A 341 23.58 9.95 90.85
N ILE A 342 24.12 11.14 90.57
CA ILE A 342 24.51 12.12 91.59
C ILE A 342 23.28 12.57 92.39
N LEU A 343 22.18 12.89 91.72
CA LEU A 343 20.93 13.29 92.36
C LEU A 343 20.33 12.17 93.20
N TYR A 344 20.37 10.93 92.74
CA TYR A 344 19.94 9.77 93.54
C TYR A 344 20.74 9.66 94.84
N ALA A 345 22.07 9.78 94.78
CA ALA A 345 22.94 9.76 95.96
C ALA A 345 22.71 10.99 96.87
N ALA A 346 22.49 12.17 96.29
CA ALA A 346 22.21 13.41 97.00
C ALA A 346 20.86 13.37 97.74
N ASN A 347 19.81 12.88 97.07
CA ASN A 347 18.45 12.85 97.59
C ASN A 347 18.29 11.97 98.82
N ARG A 348 19.09 10.91 98.97
CA ARG A 348 19.11 10.10 100.20
C ARG A 348 19.35 10.97 101.44
N ARG A 349 20.24 11.96 101.33
CA ARG A 349 20.60 12.87 102.42
C ARG A 349 19.73 14.11 102.45
N PHE A 350 19.39 14.64 101.27
CA PHE A 350 18.51 15.79 101.18
C PHE A 350 17.14 15.50 101.77
N LEU A 351 16.62 14.28 101.59
CA LEU A 351 15.36 13.84 102.20
C LEU A 351 15.46 13.83 103.74
N GLU A 352 16.58 13.36 104.29
CA GLU A 352 16.80 13.34 105.74
C GLU A 352 16.94 14.76 106.32
N MET A 353 17.78 15.60 105.70
CA MET A 353 18.01 16.99 106.12
C MET A 353 16.74 17.85 106.00
N SER A 354 15.97 17.67 104.91
CA SER A 354 14.71 18.40 104.68
C SER A 354 13.50 17.80 105.41
N ALA A 355 13.68 16.76 106.25
CA ALA A 355 12.58 16.06 106.92
C ALA A 355 11.51 15.51 105.95
N GLY A 356 11.92 15.10 104.74
CA GLY A 356 11.05 14.55 103.72
C GLY A 356 10.33 15.59 102.85
N GLN A 357 10.62 16.88 103.01
CA GLN A 357 9.86 17.94 102.35
C GLN A 357 10.25 18.19 100.90
N PHE A 358 11.52 17.93 100.54
CA PHE A 358 12.07 18.28 99.24
C PHE A 358 12.85 17.13 98.60
N GLU A 359 12.76 17.02 97.28
CA GLU A 359 13.52 16.10 96.45
C GLU A 359 14.09 16.87 95.24
N LEU A 360 15.38 16.71 94.96
CA LEU A 360 16.01 17.26 93.76
C LEU A 360 15.69 16.37 92.56
N ARG A 361 15.15 16.96 91.51
CA ARG A 361 14.86 16.29 90.25
C ARG A 361 15.52 17.05 89.11
N MET A 362 15.58 16.44 87.94
CA MET A 362 15.91 17.17 86.73
C MET A 362 14.64 17.55 86.00
N ARG A 363 14.71 18.62 85.24
CA ARG A 363 13.65 18.99 84.30
C ARG A 363 13.37 17.83 83.33
N ASP A 364 12.09 17.51 83.11
CA ASP A 364 11.66 16.43 82.21
C ASP A 364 12.31 16.49 80.83
N VAL A 365 12.59 15.32 80.24
CA VAL A 365 13.29 15.18 78.96
C VAL A 365 12.55 15.92 77.83
N ASP A 366 11.23 15.83 77.78
CA ASP A 366 10.39 16.50 76.77
C ASP A 366 10.43 18.03 76.91
N SER A 367 10.57 18.52 78.15
CA SER A 367 10.69 19.95 78.44
C SER A 367 12.14 20.45 78.32
N ALA A 368 13.13 19.59 78.50
CA ALA A 368 14.56 19.88 78.39
C ALA A 368 14.99 20.16 76.94
N GLY A 369 14.25 19.65 75.96
CA GLY A 369 14.41 19.96 74.53
C GLY A 369 13.87 21.34 74.10
N THR A 370 13.12 22.02 74.97
CA THR A 370 12.55 23.36 74.69
C THR A 370 13.49 24.47 75.15
N GLY A 371 14.00 25.26 74.21
CA GLY A 371 14.92 26.38 74.48
C GLY A 371 16.40 26.04 74.26
N LYS A 372 17.31 26.74 74.95
CA LYS A 372 18.77 26.53 74.87
C LYS A 372 19.20 25.47 75.90
N ASN A 373 19.57 24.29 75.42
CA ASN A 373 20.27 23.21 76.13
C ASN A 373 20.00 23.13 77.65
N ARG A 374 18.74 22.89 78.04
CA ARG A 374 18.28 22.82 79.43
C ARG A 374 18.39 21.40 80.03
N GLY A 375 19.24 20.56 79.43
CA GLY A 375 19.36 19.14 79.75
C GLY A 375 19.79 18.83 81.19
N LEU A 376 20.43 19.79 81.86
CA LEU A 376 20.99 19.64 83.21
C LEU A 376 20.32 20.55 84.25
N ASP A 377 19.21 21.22 83.88
CA ASP A 377 18.50 22.09 84.81
C ASP A 377 17.89 21.26 85.96
N LEU A 378 18.21 21.67 87.19
CA LEU A 378 17.68 21.07 88.40
C LEU A 378 16.35 21.72 88.79
N MET A 379 15.42 20.88 89.22
CA MET A 379 14.10 21.20 89.75
C MET A 379 14.00 20.66 91.18
N VAL A 380 13.11 21.22 91.98
CA VAL A 380 12.81 20.72 93.32
C VAL A 380 11.35 20.32 93.37
N TYR A 381 11.11 19.07 93.71
CA TYR A 381 9.79 18.57 94.05
C TYR A 381 9.52 18.82 95.54
N SER A 382 8.38 19.43 95.86
CA SER A 382 7.94 19.65 97.23
C SER A 382 6.84 18.66 97.61
N ALA A 383 7.10 17.81 98.61
CA ALA A 383 6.13 16.83 99.10
C ALA A 383 4.92 17.50 99.79
N VAL A 384 5.08 18.71 100.31
CA VAL A 384 4.01 19.49 100.97
C VAL A 384 3.01 20.05 99.98
N THR A 385 3.49 20.54 98.82
CA THR A 385 2.64 21.18 97.81
C THR A 385 2.32 20.27 96.61
N GLY A 386 3.03 19.15 96.46
CA GLY A 386 2.91 18.22 95.35
C GLY A 386 3.38 18.79 94.01
N LYS A 387 4.11 19.92 93.99
CA LYS A 387 4.52 20.64 92.78
C LYS A 387 6.04 20.69 92.62
N GLU A 388 6.48 20.76 91.37
CA GLU A 388 7.87 21.02 91.00
C GLU A 388 8.12 22.51 90.76
N ARG A 389 9.22 23.02 91.30
CA ARG A 389 9.64 24.43 91.18
C ARG A 389 11.12 24.52 90.85
N GLU A 390 11.56 25.63 90.25
CA GLU A 390 12.98 25.85 89.98
C GLU A 390 13.76 25.98 91.29
N VAL A 391 14.99 25.43 91.35
CA VAL A 391 15.87 25.52 92.53
C VAL A 391 16.12 26.96 92.98
N ARG A 392 16.03 27.93 92.06
CA ARG A 392 16.15 29.37 92.35
C ARG A 392 15.09 29.92 93.31
N THR A 393 14.02 29.18 93.57
CA THR A 393 12.91 29.58 94.44
C THR A 393 13.02 29.03 95.87
N LEU A 394 14.10 28.30 96.18
CA LEU A 394 14.40 27.82 97.52
C LEU A 394 14.81 28.96 98.46
N SER A 395 14.50 28.82 99.74
CA SER A 395 15.00 29.74 100.78
C SER A 395 16.54 29.60 100.94
N GLY A 396 17.17 30.54 101.64
CA GLY A 396 18.63 30.51 101.86
C GLY A 396 19.11 29.24 102.59
N GLY A 397 18.35 28.75 103.57
CA GLY A 397 18.65 27.49 104.27
C GLY A 397 18.34 26.25 103.42
N GLU A 398 17.25 26.26 102.65
CA GLU A 398 16.90 25.17 101.72
C GLU A 398 17.95 25.01 100.62
N SER A 399 18.43 26.13 100.07
CA SER A 399 19.47 26.16 99.04
C SER A 399 20.79 25.60 99.58
N PHE A 400 21.14 25.90 100.84
CA PHE A 400 22.34 25.37 101.47
C PHE A 400 22.24 23.85 101.66
N MET A 401 21.12 23.33 102.17
CA MET A 401 20.91 21.87 102.31
C MET A 401 20.94 21.16 100.95
N ALA A 402 20.35 21.76 99.92
CA ALA A 402 20.35 21.23 98.56
C ALA A 402 21.77 21.18 97.98
N ALA A 403 22.54 22.26 98.10
CA ALA A 403 23.93 22.33 97.64
C ALA A 403 24.84 21.36 98.40
N LEU A 404 24.69 21.26 99.72
CA LEU A 404 25.44 20.34 100.56
C LEU A 404 25.15 18.88 100.16
N SER A 405 23.86 18.53 100.03
CA SER A 405 23.45 17.19 99.62
C SER A 405 23.96 16.82 98.23
N LEU A 406 23.95 17.78 97.29
CA LEU A 406 24.47 17.60 95.94
C LEU A 406 25.99 17.38 95.94
N ALA A 407 26.74 18.18 96.71
CA ALA A 407 28.19 18.03 96.83
C ALA A 407 28.57 16.66 97.41
N LEU A 408 27.85 16.20 98.43
CA LEU A 408 28.06 14.88 99.03
C LEU A 408 27.66 13.74 98.07
N GLY A 409 26.55 13.88 97.35
CA GLY A 409 26.13 12.93 96.31
C GLY A 409 27.12 12.83 95.14
N MET A 410 27.74 13.96 94.77
CA MET A 410 28.79 13.98 93.75
C MET A 410 30.06 13.28 94.25
N ALA A 411 30.47 13.50 95.49
CA ALA A 411 31.61 12.82 96.10
C ALA A 411 31.42 11.29 96.13
N ASP A 412 30.21 10.83 96.47
CA ASP A 412 29.88 9.40 96.48
C ASP A 412 29.97 8.77 95.09
N GLN A 413 29.40 9.41 94.06
CA GLN A 413 29.45 8.88 92.70
C GLN A 413 30.87 8.89 92.11
N ILE A 414 31.71 9.88 92.47
CA ILE A 414 33.11 9.89 92.06
C ILE A 414 33.88 8.72 92.72
N GLN A 415 33.65 8.48 94.01
CA GLN A 415 34.30 7.37 94.73
C GLN A 415 33.85 6.00 94.22
N GLU A 416 32.57 5.84 93.87
CA GLU A 416 32.03 4.57 93.32
C GLU A 416 32.53 4.30 91.88
N SER A 417 32.74 5.34 91.07
CA SER A 417 33.11 5.20 89.66
C SER A 417 34.62 5.09 89.40
N ARG A 418 35.48 5.54 90.32
CA ARG A 418 36.94 5.51 90.15
C ARG A 418 37.62 4.95 91.39
N ALA A 419 38.09 3.70 91.29
CA ALA A 419 38.86 3.03 92.35
C ALA A 419 40.17 3.74 92.75
N SER A 420 40.64 4.73 91.97
CA SER A 420 41.94 5.41 92.16
C SER A 420 41.82 6.87 92.63
N VAL A 421 40.62 7.47 92.69
CA VAL A 421 40.45 8.86 93.13
C VAL A 421 39.66 8.86 94.43
N SER A 422 40.37 9.02 95.55
CA SER A 422 39.77 9.16 96.87
C SER A 422 39.56 10.65 97.17
N LEU A 423 38.30 11.05 97.37
CA LEU A 423 37.97 12.37 97.91
C LEU A 423 38.04 12.29 99.44
N ASP A 424 39.27 12.40 99.95
CA ASP A 424 39.57 12.18 101.37
C ASP A 424 39.25 13.39 102.26
N MET A 425 39.02 14.57 101.67
CA MET A 425 38.83 15.83 102.41
C MET A 425 37.77 16.73 101.77
N MET A 426 36.88 17.30 102.58
CA MET A 426 35.88 18.28 102.18
C MET A 426 35.86 19.45 103.17
N PHE A 427 35.90 20.68 102.66
CA PHE A 427 35.71 21.88 103.46
C PHE A 427 34.35 22.51 103.17
N ILE A 428 33.62 22.86 104.23
CA ILE A 428 32.36 23.58 104.18
C ILE A 428 32.58 24.93 104.84
N ASP A 429 32.49 26.00 104.06
CA ASP A 429 32.72 27.37 104.52
C ASP A 429 31.40 28.13 104.62
N GLU A 430 31.03 28.48 105.85
CA GLU A 430 29.81 29.19 106.22
C GLU A 430 28.52 28.54 105.68
N GLY A 431 27.35 29.14 105.96
CA GLY A 431 26.05 28.66 105.48
C GLY A 431 25.21 27.86 106.49
N PHE A 432 25.75 27.50 107.65
CA PHE A 432 24.94 26.97 108.76
C PHE A 432 24.13 28.05 109.50
N GLY A 433 24.47 29.33 109.33
CA GLY A 433 23.76 30.45 109.95
C GLY A 433 22.42 30.78 109.29
N SER A 434 22.16 30.28 108.07
CA SER A 434 20.87 30.40 107.37
C SER A 434 19.92 29.24 107.65
N LEU A 435 20.34 28.25 108.44
CA LEU A 435 19.54 27.11 108.86
C LEU A 435 18.85 27.39 110.20
N ASP A 436 17.62 26.90 110.34
CA ASP A 436 16.98 26.82 111.66
C ASP A 436 17.68 25.77 112.55
N ASP A 437 17.41 25.82 113.85
CA ASP A 437 18.10 24.99 114.84
C ASP A 437 17.93 23.48 114.58
N ASN A 438 16.77 23.08 114.06
CA ASN A 438 16.43 21.69 113.77
C ASN A 438 17.15 21.18 112.51
N ALA A 439 17.15 21.96 111.43
CA ALA A 439 17.85 21.63 110.19
C ALA A 439 19.37 21.63 110.41
N ARG A 440 19.89 22.54 111.24
CA ARG A 440 21.31 22.59 111.60
C ARG A 440 21.75 21.33 112.36
N ALA A 441 21.01 20.92 113.38
CA ALA A 441 21.30 19.69 114.12
C ALA A 441 21.30 18.45 113.21
N LYS A 442 20.32 18.36 112.29
CA LYS A 442 20.26 17.27 111.29
C LYS A 442 21.43 17.31 110.31
N ALA A 443 21.77 18.48 109.78
CA ALA A 443 22.90 18.63 108.87
C ALA A 443 24.22 18.20 109.54
N VAL A 444 24.45 18.63 110.78
CA VAL A 444 25.64 18.23 111.56
C VAL A 444 25.66 16.72 111.82
N ARG A 445 24.52 16.12 112.15
CA ARG A 445 24.42 14.67 112.32
C ARG A 445 24.81 13.90 111.05
N VAL A 446 24.27 14.29 109.90
CA VAL A 446 24.62 13.64 108.61
C VAL A 446 26.11 13.81 108.27
N LEU A 447 26.70 14.97 108.61
CA LEU A 447 28.15 15.19 108.42
C LEU A 447 29.00 14.31 109.36
N LYS A 448 28.60 14.16 110.63
CA LYS A 448 29.27 13.26 111.58
C LYS A 448 29.22 11.80 111.11
N GLU A 449 28.06 11.34 110.64
CA GLU A 449 27.88 9.98 110.11
C GLU A 449 28.79 9.71 108.89
N MET A 450 29.10 10.74 108.08
CA MET A 450 30.02 10.62 106.95
C MET A 450 31.50 10.69 107.34
N ALA A 451 31.85 11.56 108.30
CA ALA A 451 33.23 11.69 108.77
C ALA A 451 33.74 10.36 109.38
N GLY A 452 32.86 9.60 110.03
CA GLY A 452 33.21 8.40 110.78
C GLY A 452 33.69 7.18 109.97
N GLN A 453 33.56 7.17 108.63
CA GLN A 453 33.91 5.98 107.83
C GLN A 453 35.23 6.10 107.05
N THR A 454 35.48 7.18 106.28
CA THR A 454 36.72 7.31 105.47
C THR A 454 37.07 8.75 105.04
N ARG A 455 36.45 9.80 105.59
CA ARG A 455 36.55 11.17 105.03
C ARG A 455 36.78 12.23 106.12
N LEU A 456 37.66 13.20 105.85
CA LEU A 456 37.86 14.37 106.70
C LEU A 456 36.94 15.52 106.26
N ILE A 457 36.04 15.95 107.14
CA ILE A 457 35.14 17.08 106.88
C ILE A 457 35.56 18.26 107.77
N GLY A 458 36.06 19.33 107.15
CA GLY A 458 36.36 20.59 107.83
C GLY A 458 35.17 21.55 107.71
N ILE A 459 34.74 22.13 108.83
CA ILE A 459 33.63 23.08 108.87
C ILE A 459 34.14 24.42 109.39
N ILE A 460 33.89 25.49 108.64
CA ILE A 460 34.19 26.88 109.04
C ILE A 460 32.85 27.55 109.35
N SER A 461 32.65 27.98 110.60
CA SER A 461 31.41 28.60 111.04
C SER A 461 31.61 29.58 112.18
N HIS A 462 30.85 30.67 112.17
CA HIS A 462 30.73 31.62 113.28
C HIS A 462 29.58 31.30 114.24
N VAL A 463 28.77 30.29 113.93
CA VAL A 463 27.56 29.90 114.69
C VAL A 463 27.97 29.19 115.98
N THR A 464 27.56 29.74 117.13
CA THR A 464 27.95 29.28 118.46
C THR A 464 27.47 27.86 118.77
N GLU A 465 26.32 27.48 118.24
CA GLU A 465 25.66 26.20 118.45
C GLU A 465 26.40 25.04 117.79
N LEU A 466 27.16 25.30 116.71
CA LEU A 466 28.05 24.30 116.10
C LEU A 466 29.26 23.97 116.98
N LYS A 467 29.71 24.92 117.82
CA LYS A 467 30.82 24.72 118.76
C LYS A 467 30.50 23.71 119.86
N GLN A 468 29.24 23.37 120.08
CA GLN A 468 28.86 22.38 121.09
C GLN A 468 28.77 20.97 120.50
N GLU A 469 28.58 20.87 119.19
CA GLU A 469 28.39 19.60 118.51
C GLU A 469 29.71 19.01 117.97
N ILE A 470 30.71 19.83 117.65
CA ILE A 470 31.98 19.37 117.06
C ILE A 470 33.07 19.35 118.14
N GLU A 471 33.67 18.18 118.36
CA GLU A 471 34.66 17.93 119.43
C GLU A 471 36.02 18.59 119.17
N ASP A 472 36.51 18.55 117.91
CA ASP A 472 37.79 19.11 117.52
C ASP A 472 37.63 20.46 116.81
N GLN A 473 38.23 21.50 117.39
CA GLN A 473 38.03 22.88 116.95
C GLN A 473 39.33 23.62 116.76
N LEU A 474 39.38 24.42 115.70
CA LEU A 474 40.40 25.43 115.48
C LEU A 474 39.80 26.81 115.76
N ILE A 475 40.05 27.34 116.97
CA ILE A 475 39.48 28.62 117.40
C ILE A 475 40.37 29.75 116.90
N VAL A 476 39.78 30.62 116.08
CA VAL A 476 40.41 31.86 115.60
C VAL A 476 39.91 33.04 116.42
N SER A 477 40.81 33.73 117.10
CA SER A 477 40.51 34.91 117.92
C SER A 477 41.18 36.14 117.32
N LYS A 478 40.44 37.24 117.15
CA LYS A 478 40.95 38.51 116.63
C LYS A 478 41.25 39.49 117.77
N ASP A 479 42.43 40.10 117.76
CA ASP A 479 42.85 41.16 118.69
C ASP A 479 43.31 42.42 117.92
N GLU A 480 43.74 43.47 118.63
CA GLU A 480 44.21 44.73 118.03
C GLU A 480 45.53 44.58 117.25
N ASN A 481 46.27 43.50 117.44
CA ASN A 481 47.57 43.22 116.83
C ASN A 481 47.50 42.17 115.69
N GLY A 482 46.36 41.53 115.46
CA GLY A 482 46.17 40.55 114.40
C GLY A 482 45.11 39.48 114.73
N SER A 483 45.28 38.29 114.16
CA SER A 483 44.45 37.12 114.46
C SER A 483 45.35 36.00 114.97
N SER A 484 44.96 35.39 116.09
CA SER A 484 45.63 34.24 116.69
C SER A 484 44.75 33.00 116.57
N VAL A 485 45.40 31.83 116.52
CA VAL A 485 44.71 30.55 116.30
C VAL A 485 45.12 29.56 117.39
N ARG A 486 44.16 28.82 117.96
CA ARG A 486 44.39 27.79 118.97
C ARG A 486 43.58 26.53 118.65
N TRP A 487 44.21 25.36 118.74
CA TRP A 487 43.52 24.07 118.72
C TRP A 487 42.86 23.78 120.08
N GLN A 488 41.60 23.38 120.03
CA GLN A 488 40.86 22.78 121.13
C GLN A 488 40.41 21.40 120.65
N ILE A 489 41.16 20.38 121.04
CA ILE A 489 40.93 18.97 120.70
C ILE A 489 40.32 18.34 121.95
N SER A 490 39.26 17.54 121.78
CA SER A 490 38.59 16.86 122.91
C SER A 490 39.26 15.55 123.31
#